data_AF-A0A849WMP6-F1
#
_entry.id   AF-A0A849WMP6-F1
#
_cell.length_a   1.000
_cell.length_b   1.000
_cell.length_c   1.000
_cell.angle_alpha   90.00
_cell.angle_beta   90.00
_cell.angle_gamma   90.00
#
_symmetry.space_group_name_H-M   'P 1'
#
loop_
_entity.id
_entity.type
_entity.pdbx_description
1 polymer ?
#
loop_
_entity_poly.entity_id
_entity_poly.type
_entity_poly.pdbx_seq_one_letter_code
_entity_poly.pdbx_strand_id
1 'polypeptide(L)'
;MAESWSFNKNGDQLLVIHRKDLFFSNSKQVDSKDVKFSLERHIISPQSQSQAFYKVVQFIEILSTIKLKKPFVPVLLALSRDQLGILPKNWKFDLNSIEPFIGTGPYRILSENNKWVLIKNLKYRKLSEINIKKWNLDLFDPHQNILPSPSTDLIVLLPKQTKDLLQKKFNLFSNERSEHSKISFFQTSFWWLNRSFNFYSLNQRLCIQKSLKQLSSNIANNLKSKIASGVIPNGILGTLPERPAYDVCSLRKNIKGNFK
;
A
#
# COMPACT_ATOMS: atom_id res chain seq x y z
N MET A 1 0.75 -2.82 17.85
CA MET A 1 2.13 -2.50 18.27
C MET A 1 2.12 -1.40 19.31
N ALA A 2 1.49 -0.26 19.01
CA ALA A 2 1.09 0.68 20.05
C ALA A 2 0.03 0.04 20.98
N GLU A 3 0.14 0.36 22.27
CA GLU A 3 -0.89 0.15 23.28
C GLU A 3 -1.82 1.36 23.31
N SER A 4 -1.23 2.56 23.32
CA SER A 4 -1.94 3.84 23.25
C SER A 4 -1.07 4.91 22.59
N TRP A 5 -1.68 6.04 22.26
CA TRP A 5 -0.99 7.21 21.74
C TRP A 5 -1.75 8.48 22.11
N SER A 6 -1.05 9.62 22.15
CA SER A 6 -1.67 10.93 22.40
C SER A 6 -0.85 12.05 21.77
N PHE A 7 -1.55 13.12 21.37
CA PHE A 7 -0.89 14.37 20.97
C PHE A 7 -0.76 15.30 22.17
N ASN A 8 0.29 16.12 22.19
CA ASN A 8 0.36 17.27 23.08
C ASN A 8 -0.71 18.32 22.69
N LYS A 9 -0.90 19.34 23.52
CA LYS A 9 -1.89 20.42 23.28
C LYS A 9 -1.69 21.14 21.94
N ASN A 10 -0.44 21.27 21.49
CA ASN A 10 -0.11 21.97 20.25
C ASN A 10 -0.31 21.10 19.00
N GLY A 11 -0.46 19.77 19.14
CA GLY A 11 -0.61 18.83 18.04
C GLY A 11 0.68 18.54 17.25
N ASP A 12 1.83 19.04 17.70
CA ASP A 12 3.13 18.90 17.06
C ASP A 12 4.04 17.84 17.71
N GLN A 13 3.58 17.20 18.79
CA GLN A 13 4.26 16.05 19.40
C GLN A 13 3.27 14.91 19.58
N LEU A 14 3.66 13.72 19.10
CA LEU A 14 2.93 12.47 19.26
C LEU A 14 3.70 11.56 20.21
N LEU A 15 3.12 11.24 21.36
CA LEU A 15 3.61 10.20 22.26
C LEU A 15 2.98 8.86 21.89
N VAL A 16 3.81 7.84 21.66
CA VAL A 16 3.34 6.47 21.38
C VAL A 16 3.82 5.53 22.49
N ILE A 17 2.89 4.93 23.23
CA ILE A 17 3.21 3.90 24.21
C ILE A 17 3.17 2.56 23.50
N HIS A 18 4.32 1.89 23.40
CA HIS A 18 4.41 0.56 22.78
C HIS A 18 4.07 -0.53 23.79
N ARG A 19 3.49 -1.62 23.30
CA ARG A 19 3.25 -2.80 24.10
C ARG A 19 4.57 -3.48 24.49
N LYS A 20 4.64 -4.00 25.71
CA LYS A 20 5.83 -4.69 26.26
C LYS A 20 5.83 -6.21 26.00
N ASP A 21 4.69 -6.77 25.59
CA ASP A 21 4.48 -8.20 25.31
C ASP A 21 4.84 -8.61 23.87
N LEU A 22 5.59 -7.77 23.15
CA LEU A 22 5.91 -7.99 21.74
C LEU A 22 7.29 -8.60 21.56
N PHE A 23 7.33 -9.64 20.74
CA PHE A 23 8.54 -10.32 20.32
C PHE A 23 8.59 -10.42 18.80
N PHE A 24 9.77 -10.22 18.25
CA PHE A 24 10.06 -10.58 16.86
C PHE A 24 10.06 -12.10 16.68
N SER A 25 9.95 -12.56 15.44
CA SER A 25 9.99 -14.00 15.10
C SER A 25 11.29 -14.70 15.56
N ASN A 26 12.38 -13.95 15.69
CA ASN A 26 13.67 -14.44 16.21
C ASN A 26 13.77 -14.41 17.75
N SER A 27 12.66 -14.25 18.47
CA SER A 27 12.58 -14.19 19.93
C SER A 27 13.16 -12.92 20.59
N LYS A 28 13.72 -11.98 19.82
CA LYS A 28 14.13 -10.69 20.39
C LYS A 28 12.89 -9.91 20.84
N GLN A 29 12.87 -9.43 22.08
CA GLN A 29 11.83 -8.53 22.56
C GLN A 29 11.91 -7.20 21.81
N VAL A 30 10.75 -6.67 21.43
CA VAL A 30 10.71 -5.37 20.76
C VAL A 30 10.93 -4.26 21.76
N ASP A 31 11.85 -3.35 21.45
CA ASP A 31 12.08 -2.14 22.21
C ASP A 31 11.87 -0.87 21.38
N SER A 32 12.03 0.28 22.05
CA SER A 32 11.84 1.57 21.41
C SER A 32 12.98 1.98 20.46
N LYS A 33 14.15 1.35 20.56
CA LYS A 33 15.26 1.54 19.61
C LYS A 33 14.93 0.87 18.28
N ASP A 34 14.19 -0.23 18.29
CA ASP A 34 13.68 -0.90 17.08
C ASP A 34 12.67 0.00 16.35
N VAL A 35 11.76 0.64 17.09
CA VAL A 35 10.80 1.61 16.54
C VAL A 35 11.52 2.80 15.92
N LYS A 36 12.47 3.39 16.66
CA LYS A 36 13.28 4.52 16.17
C LYS A 36 14.03 4.15 14.90
N PHE A 37 14.77 3.03 14.91
CA PHE A 37 15.49 2.53 13.74
C PHE A 37 14.58 2.37 12.52
N SER A 38 13.41 1.76 12.72
CA SER A 38 12.45 1.47 11.65
C SER A 38 11.85 2.72 11.04
N LEU A 39 11.57 3.76 11.83
CA LEU A 39 11.04 5.01 11.30
C LEU A 39 12.15 5.87 10.66
N GLU A 40 13.34 5.93 11.28
CA GLU A 40 14.47 6.72 10.77
C GLU A 40 14.97 6.24 9.40
N ARG A 41 15.02 4.92 9.15
CA ARG A 41 15.40 4.39 7.82
C ARG A 41 14.52 4.94 6.69
N HIS A 42 13.23 5.21 6.94
CA HIS A 42 12.32 5.76 5.94
C HIS A 42 12.46 7.27 5.75
N ILE A 43 12.97 7.99 6.76
CA ILE A 43 13.29 9.41 6.68
C ILE A 43 14.59 9.61 5.90
N ILE A 44 15.62 8.82 6.25
CA ILE A 44 16.98 8.95 5.72
C ILE A 44 17.09 8.39 4.31
N SER A 45 16.41 7.29 3.99
CA SER A 45 16.50 6.67 2.66
C SER A 45 15.72 7.48 1.61
N PRO A 46 16.39 8.09 0.61
CA PRO A 46 15.71 8.85 -0.44
C PRO A 46 14.84 7.98 -1.36
N GLN A 47 15.09 6.66 -1.37
CA GLN A 47 14.34 5.70 -2.17
C GLN A 47 13.10 5.16 -1.43
N SER A 48 12.91 5.52 -0.17
CA SER A 48 11.75 5.10 0.61
C SER A 48 10.46 5.67 0.02
N GLN A 49 9.55 4.80 -0.41
CA GLN A 49 8.19 5.19 -0.85
C GLN A 49 7.36 5.86 0.25
N SER A 50 7.79 5.74 1.51
CA SER A 50 7.16 6.39 2.66
C SER A 50 7.76 7.76 2.97
N GLN A 51 8.88 8.14 2.34
CA GLN A 51 9.60 9.38 2.66
C GLN A 51 8.70 10.61 2.54
N ALA A 52 7.88 10.68 1.49
CA ALA A 52 6.96 11.81 1.26
C ALA A 52 6.01 12.08 2.44
N PHE A 53 5.55 11.03 3.13
CA PHE A 53 4.64 11.12 4.27
C PHE A 53 5.36 11.51 5.57
N TYR A 54 6.66 11.25 5.65
CA TYR A 54 7.48 11.50 6.83
C TYR A 54 8.31 12.79 6.74
N LYS A 55 8.23 13.54 5.64
CA LYS A 55 8.86 14.88 5.54
C LYS A 55 8.43 15.84 6.65
N VAL A 56 7.25 15.60 7.24
CA VAL A 56 6.69 16.38 8.36
C VAL A 56 7.32 16.05 9.71
N VAL A 57 8.00 14.90 9.84
CA VAL A 57 8.69 14.53 11.08
C VAL A 57 9.98 15.34 11.19
N GLN A 58 10.19 15.94 12.36
CA GLN A 58 11.40 16.68 12.67
C GLN A 58 12.48 15.74 13.23
N PHE A 59 12.14 14.96 14.26
CA PHE A 59 12.98 13.90 14.79
C PHE A 59 12.14 12.92 15.63
N ILE A 60 12.76 11.79 15.99
CA ILE A 60 12.14 10.72 16.77
C ILE A 60 13.01 10.45 18.00
N GLU A 61 12.43 10.60 19.18
CA GLU A 61 13.09 10.27 20.43
C GLU A 61 13.04 8.77 20.69
N ILE A 62 14.02 8.28 21.45
CA ILE A 62 14.08 6.87 21.84
C ILE A 62 12.87 6.48 22.68
N LEU A 63 12.19 7.40 23.37
CA LEU A 63 10.97 7.10 24.13
C LEU A 63 9.70 7.04 23.26
N SER A 64 9.84 6.91 21.94
CA SER A 64 8.71 6.86 20.99
C SER A 64 7.90 8.16 20.94
N THR A 65 8.50 9.28 21.36
CA THR A 65 8.01 10.63 21.07
C THR A 65 8.40 11.00 19.64
N ILE A 66 7.42 11.30 18.81
CA ILE A 66 7.62 11.76 17.44
C ILE A 66 7.33 13.25 17.41
N LYS A 67 8.35 14.08 17.17
CA LYS A 67 8.18 15.53 17.00
C LYS A 67 7.94 15.86 15.54
N LEU A 68 6.91 16.66 15.30
CA LEU A 68 6.49 17.11 13.99
C LEU A 68 6.96 18.55 13.77
N LYS A 69 7.28 18.90 12.52
CA LYS A 69 7.64 20.27 12.13
C LYS A 69 6.48 21.27 12.28
N LYS A 70 5.25 20.76 12.25
CA LYS A 70 3.99 21.48 12.43
C LYS A 70 2.89 20.48 12.80
N PRO A 71 1.76 20.93 13.35
CA PRO A 71 0.63 20.04 13.65
C PRO A 71 0.17 19.27 12.41
N PHE A 72 0.12 17.95 12.50
CA PHE A 72 -0.17 17.09 11.35
C PHE A 72 -0.81 15.75 11.75
N VAL A 73 -2.11 15.76 11.99
CA VAL A 73 -2.92 14.58 12.35
C VAL A 73 -2.74 13.38 11.39
N PRO A 74 -2.60 13.56 10.06
CA PRO A 74 -2.42 12.42 9.14
C PRO A 74 -1.14 11.60 9.37
N VAL A 75 -0.25 12.00 10.29
CA VAL A 75 0.89 11.17 10.71
C VAL A 75 0.46 9.80 11.24
N LEU A 76 -0.71 9.69 11.87
CA LEU A 76 -1.22 8.40 12.35
C LEU A 76 -1.55 7.44 11.21
N LEU A 77 -2.15 7.97 10.13
CA LEU A 77 -2.39 7.21 8.91
C LEU A 77 -1.06 6.85 8.22
N ALA A 78 -0.07 7.75 8.27
CA ALA A 78 1.26 7.45 7.78
C ALA A 78 1.88 6.26 8.55
N LEU A 79 1.77 6.26 9.89
CA LEU A 79 2.28 5.21 10.79
C LEU A 79 1.58 3.86 10.62
N SER A 80 0.37 3.82 10.06
CA SER A 80 -0.37 2.57 9.83
C SER A 80 -0.08 1.91 8.48
N ARG A 81 0.83 2.48 7.66
CA ARG A 81 1.14 1.92 6.34
C ARG A 81 1.97 0.64 6.43
N ASP A 82 1.67 -0.32 5.55
CA ASP A 82 2.36 -1.62 5.52
C ASP A 82 3.87 -1.51 5.34
N GLN A 83 4.34 -0.48 4.63
CA GLN A 83 5.78 -0.25 4.40
C GLN A 83 6.54 0.12 5.68
N LEU A 84 5.85 0.46 6.78
CA LEU A 84 6.45 0.89 8.05
C LEU A 84 6.37 -0.18 9.14
N GLY A 85 6.34 -1.45 8.73
CA GLY A 85 6.55 -2.55 9.66
C GLY A 85 7.79 -2.31 10.52
N ILE A 86 7.67 -2.51 11.82
CA ILE A 86 8.81 -2.36 12.73
C ILE A 86 9.72 -3.57 12.60
N LEU A 87 11.01 -3.28 12.44
CA LEU A 87 12.09 -4.23 12.25
C LEU A 87 13.04 -4.17 13.44
N PRO A 88 13.77 -5.27 13.74
CA PRO A 88 14.85 -5.22 14.72
C PRO A 88 15.88 -4.16 14.35
N LYS A 89 16.39 -3.42 15.34
CA LYS A 89 17.53 -2.52 15.20
C LYS A 89 18.68 -3.27 14.51
N ASN A 90 19.30 -2.59 13.54
CA ASN A 90 20.38 -3.11 12.69
C ASN A 90 19.97 -4.24 11.72
N TRP A 91 18.67 -4.53 11.56
CA TRP A 91 18.21 -5.46 10.55
C TRP A 91 18.69 -5.02 9.15
N LYS A 92 19.14 -6.00 8.37
CA LYS A 92 19.49 -5.85 6.97
C LYS A 92 18.80 -6.96 6.18
N PHE A 93 18.35 -6.62 4.98
CA PHE A 93 17.83 -7.61 4.06
C PHE A 93 18.97 -8.48 3.55
N ASP A 94 18.77 -9.80 3.58
CA ASP A 94 19.66 -10.78 2.98
C ASP A 94 18.83 -11.71 2.10
N LEU A 95 19.07 -11.65 0.79
CA LEU A 95 18.35 -12.44 -0.20
C LEU A 95 18.60 -13.95 -0.03
N ASN A 96 19.75 -14.33 0.51
CA ASN A 96 20.16 -15.71 0.70
C ASN A 96 19.68 -16.29 2.04
N SER A 97 19.07 -15.47 2.90
CA SER A 97 18.50 -15.93 4.16
C SER A 97 17.25 -16.77 3.91
N ILE A 98 17.12 -17.86 4.66
CA ILE A 98 15.88 -18.66 4.72
C ILE A 98 14.73 -17.82 5.31
N GLU A 99 15.03 -16.86 6.18
CA GLU A 99 14.06 -15.92 6.77
C GLU A 99 14.56 -14.47 6.55
N PRO A 100 14.35 -13.89 5.36
CA PRO A 100 14.84 -12.53 5.09
C PRO A 100 14.08 -11.48 5.89
N PHE A 101 12.83 -11.75 6.24
CA PHE A 101 11.94 -10.79 6.90
C PHE A 101 11.69 -11.21 8.36
N ILE A 102 12.05 -10.32 9.27
CA ILE A 102 11.83 -10.50 10.71
C ILE A 102 10.77 -9.51 11.17
N GLY A 103 9.71 -10.00 11.79
CA GLY A 103 8.58 -9.17 12.21
C GLY A 103 7.87 -9.72 13.44
N THR A 104 6.85 -9.00 13.89
CA THR A 104 6.01 -9.33 15.06
C THR A 104 4.64 -9.87 14.67
N GLY A 105 4.42 -10.08 13.36
CA GLY A 105 3.15 -10.54 12.80
C GLY A 105 2.82 -12.00 13.12
N PRO A 106 1.61 -12.44 12.78
CA PRO A 106 1.13 -13.80 13.07
C PRO A 106 1.83 -14.90 12.27
N TYR A 107 2.46 -14.56 11.15
CA TYR A 107 3.20 -15.50 10.31
C TYR A 107 4.60 -14.98 10.00
N ARG A 108 5.52 -15.93 9.81
CA ARG A 108 6.90 -15.78 9.34
C ARG A 108 6.94 -16.17 7.88
N ILE A 109 7.67 -15.44 7.05
CA ILE A 109 7.89 -15.81 5.65
C ILE A 109 9.24 -16.50 5.53
N LEU A 110 9.22 -17.72 4.99
CA LEU A 110 10.38 -18.59 4.88
C LEU A 110 10.54 -19.10 3.45
N SER A 111 11.78 -19.26 3.02
CA SER A 111 12.13 -19.94 1.77
C SER A 111 12.36 -21.42 2.05
N GLU A 112 11.49 -22.28 1.55
CA GLU A 112 11.60 -23.75 1.64
C GLU A 112 11.55 -24.34 0.23
N ASN A 113 12.57 -25.10 -0.18
CA ASN A 113 12.64 -25.75 -1.50
C ASN A 113 12.36 -24.80 -2.67
N ASN A 114 13.00 -23.62 -2.66
CA ASN A 114 12.81 -22.54 -3.64
C ASN A 114 11.37 -21.99 -3.72
N LYS A 115 10.55 -22.18 -2.68
CA LYS A 115 9.21 -21.62 -2.57
C LYS A 115 9.09 -20.77 -1.30
N TRP A 116 8.24 -19.74 -1.37
CA TRP A 116 7.88 -18.97 -0.20
C TRP A 116 6.72 -19.63 0.54
N VAL A 117 6.84 -19.75 1.85
CA VAL A 117 5.79 -20.25 2.73
C VAL A 117 5.59 -19.29 3.90
N LEU A 118 4.35 -19.21 4.39
CA LEU A 118 4.05 -18.52 5.64
C LEU A 118 3.88 -19.55 6.74
N ILE A 119 4.72 -19.50 7.78
CA ILE A 119 4.64 -20.41 8.93
C ILE A 119 4.16 -19.62 10.15
N LYS A 120 3.26 -20.22 10.92
CA LYS A 120 2.74 -19.64 12.17
C LYS A 120 3.90 -19.15 13.06
N ASN A 121 3.85 -17.89 13.47
CA ASN A 121 4.83 -17.30 14.37
C ASN A 121 4.50 -17.68 15.82
N LEU A 122 5.28 -18.58 16.42
CA LEU A 122 5.08 -19.03 17.81
C LEU A 122 5.29 -17.92 18.85
N LYS A 123 5.90 -16.79 18.46
CA LYS A 123 6.08 -15.61 19.31
C LYS A 123 4.98 -14.56 19.14
N TYR A 124 3.97 -14.84 18.33
CA TYR A 124 2.85 -13.93 18.14
C TYR A 124 2.03 -13.80 19.42
N ARG A 125 1.81 -12.56 19.88
CA ARG A 125 1.09 -12.25 21.15
C ARG A 125 -0.31 -12.87 21.28
N LYS A 126 -0.97 -13.15 20.15
CA LYS A 126 -2.33 -13.72 20.08
C LYS A 126 -2.27 -15.11 19.44
N LEU A 127 -1.35 -15.94 19.91
CA LEU A 127 -1.04 -17.23 19.28
C LEU A 127 -2.25 -18.17 19.18
N SER A 128 -3.13 -18.11 20.18
CA SER A 128 -4.39 -18.89 20.25
C SER A 128 -5.40 -18.50 19.17
N GLU A 129 -5.31 -17.30 18.58
CA GLU A 129 -6.21 -16.85 17.50
C GLU A 129 -5.78 -17.38 16.12
N ILE A 130 -4.62 -18.04 16.03
CA ILE A 130 -4.05 -18.49 14.76
C ILE A 130 -4.24 -20.00 14.60
N ASN A 131 -5.20 -20.43 13.79
CA ASN A 131 -5.50 -21.85 13.59
C ASN A 131 -4.67 -22.49 12.47
N ILE A 132 -4.33 -21.72 11.44
CA ILE A 132 -3.62 -22.24 10.27
C ILE A 132 -2.12 -22.26 10.57
N LYS A 133 -1.51 -23.44 10.47
CA LYS A 133 -0.10 -23.65 10.80
C LYS A 133 0.85 -23.16 9.71
N LYS A 134 0.45 -23.33 8.45
CA LYS A 134 1.27 -23.04 7.28
C LYS A 134 0.40 -22.64 6.11
N TRP A 135 0.85 -21.65 5.35
CA TRP A 135 0.36 -21.33 4.01
C TRP A 135 1.45 -21.58 2.99
N ASN A 136 1.09 -22.21 1.88
CA ASN A 136 1.94 -22.23 0.69
C ASN A 136 1.61 -21.01 -0.16
N LEU A 137 2.63 -20.27 -0.58
CA LEU A 137 2.44 -19.11 -1.45
C LEU A 137 2.70 -19.52 -2.90
N ASP A 138 1.61 -19.73 -3.63
CA ASP A 138 1.66 -19.99 -5.06
C ASP A 138 1.64 -18.66 -5.81
N LEU A 139 2.78 -18.30 -6.40
CA LEU A 139 2.87 -17.16 -7.31
C LEU A 139 2.34 -17.60 -8.67
N PHE A 140 1.40 -16.83 -9.22
CA PHE A 140 0.87 -17.03 -10.56
C PHE A 140 1.06 -15.77 -11.39
N ASP A 141 1.31 -15.97 -12.69
CA ASP A 141 1.44 -14.90 -13.68
C ASP A 141 0.71 -15.34 -14.95
N PRO A 142 -0.52 -14.84 -15.19
CA PRO A 142 -1.30 -15.24 -16.35
C PRO A 142 -0.66 -14.77 -17.67
N HIS A 143 0.19 -13.73 -17.66
CA HIS A 143 0.91 -13.28 -18.86
C HIS A 143 2.01 -14.26 -19.28
N GLN A 144 2.53 -15.03 -18.33
CA GLN A 144 3.50 -16.10 -18.56
C GLN A 144 2.84 -17.49 -18.61
N ASN A 145 1.51 -17.57 -18.69
CA ASN A 145 0.72 -18.81 -18.60
C ASN A 145 0.96 -19.62 -17.31
N ILE A 146 1.43 -18.98 -16.24
CA ILE A 146 1.57 -19.58 -14.92
C ILE A 146 0.23 -19.40 -14.21
N LEU A 147 -0.54 -20.47 -14.10
CA LEU A 147 -1.88 -20.47 -13.49
C LEU A 147 -1.83 -20.93 -12.03
N PRO A 148 -2.74 -20.43 -11.17
CA PRO A 148 -2.94 -20.98 -9.83
C PRO A 148 -3.18 -22.49 -9.85
N SER A 149 -2.72 -23.19 -8.82
CA SER A 149 -3.04 -24.61 -8.63
C SER A 149 -4.55 -24.79 -8.44
N PRO A 150 -5.16 -25.85 -8.99
CA PRO A 150 -6.55 -26.15 -8.71
C PRO A 150 -6.84 -26.42 -7.22
N SER A 151 -5.81 -26.76 -6.45
CA SER A 151 -5.91 -26.98 -5.00
C SER A 151 -5.74 -25.71 -4.15
N THR A 152 -5.53 -24.53 -4.75
CA THR A 152 -5.32 -23.29 -3.99
C THR A 152 -6.60 -22.87 -3.27
N ASP A 153 -6.55 -22.73 -1.94
CA ASP A 153 -7.71 -22.38 -1.10
C ASP A 153 -8.16 -20.92 -1.27
N LEU A 154 -7.22 -20.00 -1.47
CA LEU A 154 -7.48 -18.56 -1.58
C LEU A 154 -6.73 -17.96 -2.76
N ILE A 155 -7.46 -17.33 -3.67
CA ILE A 155 -6.90 -16.58 -4.79
C ILE A 155 -7.34 -15.12 -4.66
N VAL A 156 -6.38 -14.21 -4.62
CA VAL A 156 -6.61 -12.77 -4.43
C VAL A 156 -6.36 -12.04 -5.75
N LEU A 157 -7.20 -11.04 -6.08
CA LEU A 157 -7.10 -10.24 -7.31
C LEU A 157 -7.09 -11.07 -8.61
N LEU A 158 -7.90 -12.14 -8.68
CA LEU A 158 -7.99 -12.98 -9.87
C LEU A 158 -8.62 -12.21 -11.05
N PRO A 159 -7.90 -11.99 -12.17
CA PRO A 159 -8.47 -11.34 -13.34
C PRO A 159 -9.59 -12.18 -13.96
N LYS A 160 -10.63 -11.52 -14.49
CA LYS A 160 -11.78 -12.20 -15.10
C LYS A 160 -11.37 -13.21 -16.18
N GLN A 161 -10.46 -12.83 -17.07
CA GLN A 161 -9.97 -13.71 -18.14
C GLN A 161 -9.30 -14.97 -17.59
N THR A 162 -8.47 -14.82 -16.55
CA THR A 162 -7.83 -15.95 -15.87
C THR A 162 -8.86 -16.82 -15.15
N LYS A 163 -9.88 -16.21 -14.54
CA LYS A 163 -11.01 -16.94 -13.94
C LYS A 163 -11.74 -17.79 -14.97
N ASP A 164 -12.11 -17.21 -16.11
CA ASP A 164 -12.82 -17.91 -17.19
C ASP A 164 -11.97 -19.08 -17.73
N LEU A 165 -10.66 -18.88 -17.85
CA LEU A 165 -9.71 -19.93 -18.25
C LEU A 165 -9.63 -21.07 -17.22
N LEU A 166 -9.49 -20.74 -15.93
CA LEU A 166 -9.47 -21.72 -14.84
C LEU A 166 -10.78 -22.51 -14.76
N GLN A 167 -11.92 -21.83 -14.96
CA GLN A 167 -13.23 -22.46 -15.03
C GLN A 167 -13.30 -23.45 -16.19
N LYS A 168 -12.87 -23.03 -17.40
CA LYS A 168 -12.89 -23.91 -18.58
C LYS A 168 -11.96 -25.12 -18.44
N LYS A 169 -10.77 -24.91 -17.85
CA LYS A 169 -9.72 -25.94 -17.79
C LYS A 169 -9.90 -26.92 -16.62
N PHE A 170 -10.37 -26.44 -15.48
CA PHE A 170 -10.40 -27.20 -14.23
C PHE A 170 -11.77 -27.27 -13.56
N ASN A 171 -12.80 -26.62 -14.13
CA ASN A 171 -14.12 -26.49 -13.50
C ASN A 171 -14.05 -25.92 -12.07
N LEU A 172 -13.14 -24.97 -11.85
CA LEU A 172 -12.65 -24.60 -10.52
C LEU A 172 -13.69 -23.92 -9.61
N PHE A 173 -14.65 -23.19 -10.19
CA PHE A 173 -15.61 -22.35 -9.47
C PHE A 173 -17.01 -22.96 -9.44
N SER A 174 -17.08 -24.30 -9.34
CA SER A 174 -18.30 -25.00 -8.93
C SER A 174 -18.67 -24.65 -7.47
N ASN A 175 -19.79 -25.19 -6.97
CA ASN A 175 -20.44 -24.84 -5.69
C ASN A 175 -19.56 -24.88 -4.41
N GLU A 176 -18.30 -25.33 -4.51
CA GLU A 176 -17.35 -25.43 -3.40
C GLU A 176 -16.56 -24.14 -3.12
N ARG A 177 -16.62 -23.14 -4.01
CA ARG A 177 -15.89 -21.87 -3.84
C ARG A 177 -16.84 -20.68 -3.81
N SER A 178 -16.64 -19.80 -2.82
CA SER A 178 -17.36 -18.52 -2.74
C SER A 178 -16.53 -17.37 -3.34
N GLU A 179 -17.18 -16.54 -4.15
CA GLU A 179 -16.63 -15.27 -4.59
C GLU A 179 -17.10 -14.15 -3.65
N HIS A 180 -16.15 -13.34 -3.18
CA HIS A 180 -16.46 -12.18 -2.36
C HIS A 180 -16.04 -10.91 -3.09
N SER A 181 -17.02 -10.15 -3.60
CA SER A 181 -16.77 -8.81 -4.11
C SER A 181 -16.38 -7.88 -2.97
N LYS A 182 -15.15 -7.37 -2.99
CA LYS A 182 -14.70 -6.32 -2.06
C LYS A 182 -14.77 -4.96 -2.75
N ILE A 183 -15.29 -3.96 -2.05
CA ILE A 183 -15.12 -2.58 -2.45
C ILE A 183 -13.61 -2.30 -2.42
N SER A 184 -13.07 -1.91 -3.57
CA SER A 184 -11.69 -1.45 -3.67
C SER A 184 -11.66 0.02 -4.03
N PHE A 185 -10.68 0.74 -3.50
CA PHE A 185 -10.39 2.12 -3.89
C PHE A 185 -9.37 2.17 -5.02
N PHE A 186 -9.22 1.08 -5.78
CA PHE A 186 -8.32 1.05 -6.93
C PHE A 186 -8.87 1.96 -8.02
N GLN A 187 -8.06 2.92 -8.42
CA GLN A 187 -8.34 3.82 -9.52
C GLN A 187 -7.26 3.66 -10.57
N THR A 188 -7.67 3.39 -11.81
CA THR A 188 -6.79 3.50 -12.96
C THR A 188 -6.75 4.95 -13.42
N SER A 189 -5.55 5.50 -13.57
CA SER A 189 -5.37 6.88 -14.01
C SER A 189 -4.28 6.96 -15.07
N PHE A 190 -4.49 7.85 -16.04
CA PHE A 190 -3.48 8.21 -17.02
C PHE A 190 -2.61 9.34 -16.44
N TRP A 191 -1.30 9.11 -16.41
CA TRP A 191 -0.31 10.07 -15.94
C TRP A 191 0.51 10.57 -17.13
N TRP A 192 0.88 11.84 -17.11
CA TRP A 192 1.85 12.40 -18.05
C TRP A 192 3.06 12.93 -17.30
N LEU A 193 4.24 12.79 -17.90
CA LEU A 193 5.44 13.48 -17.44
C LEU A 193 5.33 14.94 -17.87
N ASN A 194 5.33 15.86 -16.90
CA ASN A 194 5.11 17.28 -17.14
C ASN A 194 6.07 17.88 -18.19
N ARG A 195 7.33 17.42 -18.21
CA ARG A 195 8.33 17.85 -19.20
C ARG A 195 7.92 17.50 -20.63
N SER A 196 7.37 16.30 -20.85
CA SER A 196 6.95 15.84 -22.17
C SER A 196 5.62 16.47 -22.62
N PHE A 197 4.71 16.72 -21.67
CA PHE A 197 3.38 17.26 -21.97
C PHE A 197 3.44 18.70 -22.51
N ASN A 198 4.46 19.47 -22.13
CA ASN A 198 4.62 20.84 -22.58
C ASN A 198 5.17 20.98 -24.01
N PHE A 199 5.68 19.91 -24.62
CA PHE A 199 6.05 19.90 -26.04
C PHE A 199 4.84 19.86 -26.97
N TYR A 200 3.69 19.41 -26.49
CA TYR A 200 2.47 19.39 -27.29
C TYR A 200 1.82 20.78 -27.37
N SER A 201 1.37 21.13 -28.57
CA SER A 201 0.52 22.30 -28.76
C SER A 201 -0.77 22.20 -27.95
N LEU A 202 -1.45 23.33 -27.71
CA LEU A 202 -2.74 23.33 -27.03
C LEU A 202 -3.75 22.38 -27.72
N ASN A 203 -3.81 22.41 -29.05
CA ASN A 203 -4.70 21.56 -29.84
C ASN A 203 -4.37 20.07 -29.68
N GLN A 204 -3.08 19.72 -29.68
CA GLN A 204 -2.64 18.34 -29.43
C GLN A 204 -3.03 17.87 -28.02
N ARG A 205 -2.80 18.69 -27.00
CA ARG A 205 -3.20 18.37 -25.61
C ARG A 205 -4.71 18.18 -25.46
N LEU A 206 -5.50 19.04 -26.10
CA LEU A 206 -6.96 18.92 -26.13
C LEU A 206 -7.42 17.64 -26.84
N CYS A 207 -6.79 17.30 -27.96
CA CYS A 207 -7.07 16.06 -28.68
C CYS A 207 -6.77 14.83 -27.81
N ILE A 208 -5.58 14.77 -27.22
CA ILE A 208 -5.17 13.70 -26.30
C ILE A 208 -6.17 13.58 -25.14
N GLN A 209 -6.56 14.70 -24.51
CA GLN A 209 -7.52 14.69 -23.42
C GLN A 209 -8.89 14.13 -23.84
N LYS A 210 -9.40 14.51 -25.02
CA LYS A 210 -10.66 13.97 -25.58
C LYS A 210 -10.54 12.46 -25.83
N SER A 211 -9.46 12.01 -26.46
CA SER A 211 -9.21 10.60 -26.74
C SER A 211 -9.11 9.77 -25.46
N LEU A 212 -8.41 10.26 -24.44
CA LEU A 212 -8.30 9.57 -23.14
C LEU A 212 -9.64 9.52 -22.40
N LYS A 213 -10.47 10.57 -22.49
CA LYS A 213 -11.85 10.55 -21.93
C LYS A 213 -12.71 9.50 -22.61
N GLN A 214 -12.65 9.40 -23.94
CA GLN A 214 -13.38 8.38 -24.70
C GLN A 214 -12.89 6.98 -24.36
N LEU A 215 -11.57 6.76 -24.33
CA LEU A 215 -10.97 5.49 -23.92
C LEU A 215 -11.39 5.08 -22.51
N SER A 216 -11.34 6.02 -21.56
CA SER A 216 -11.77 5.78 -20.17
C SER A 216 -13.23 5.35 -20.09
N SER A 217 -14.10 5.97 -20.90
CA SER A 217 -15.53 5.66 -20.95
C SER A 217 -15.77 4.27 -21.54
N ASN A 218 -15.05 3.92 -22.61
CA ASN A 218 -15.12 2.58 -23.21
C ASN A 218 -14.65 1.50 -22.22
N ILE A 219 -13.54 1.72 -21.53
CA ILE A 219 -13.03 0.80 -20.50
C ILE A 219 -14.04 0.65 -19.36
N ALA A 220 -14.57 1.77 -18.84
CA ALA A 220 -15.55 1.76 -17.77
C ALA A 220 -16.82 0.97 -18.16
N ASN A 221 -17.34 1.20 -19.37
CA ASN A 221 -18.50 0.46 -19.89
C ASN A 221 -18.22 -1.04 -20.03
N ASN A 222 -17.08 -1.41 -20.62
CA ASN A 222 -16.68 -2.81 -20.82
C ASN A 222 -16.50 -3.56 -19.48
N LEU A 223 -15.96 -2.89 -18.48
CA LEU A 223 -15.72 -3.46 -17.15
C LEU A 223 -16.92 -3.34 -16.20
N LYS A 224 -18.01 -2.67 -16.62
CA LYS A 224 -19.13 -2.27 -15.74
C LYS A 224 -18.66 -1.48 -14.51
N SER A 225 -17.65 -0.64 -14.71
CA SER A 225 -17.02 0.21 -13.70
C SER A 225 -17.52 1.65 -13.80
N LYS A 226 -17.28 2.45 -12.75
CA LYS A 226 -17.62 3.88 -12.74
C LYS A 226 -16.43 4.72 -13.21
N ILE A 227 -16.71 5.78 -13.97
CA ILE A 227 -15.71 6.80 -14.31
C ILE A 227 -15.42 7.62 -13.05
N ALA A 228 -14.14 7.79 -12.71
CA ALA A 228 -13.73 8.62 -11.58
C ALA A 228 -14.03 10.11 -11.85
N SER A 229 -14.62 10.78 -10.86
CA SER A 229 -14.87 12.23 -10.83
C SER A 229 -13.62 13.03 -10.47
N GLY A 230 -12.65 12.43 -9.79
CA GLY A 230 -11.42 13.08 -9.35
C GLY A 230 -10.28 12.10 -9.10
N VAL A 231 -9.24 12.56 -8.41
CA VAL A 231 -8.10 11.71 -7.96
C VAL A 231 -8.45 10.94 -6.69
N ILE A 232 -9.42 11.41 -5.92
CA ILE A 232 -9.90 10.76 -4.70
C ILE A 232 -11.12 9.87 -5.05
N PRO A 233 -11.01 8.54 -4.87
CA PRO A 233 -12.09 7.60 -5.17
C PRO A 233 -13.39 7.90 -4.41
N ASN A 234 -14.51 7.51 -5.01
CA ASN A 234 -15.82 7.61 -4.38
C ASN A 234 -15.85 6.82 -3.06
N GLY A 235 -16.49 7.39 -2.03
CA GLY A 235 -16.54 6.80 -0.69
C GLY A 235 -15.37 7.17 0.23
N ILE A 236 -14.39 7.95 -0.27
CA ILE A 236 -13.33 8.55 0.55
C ILE A 236 -13.64 10.04 0.75
N LEU A 237 -13.43 10.55 1.97
CA LEU A 237 -13.58 11.98 2.27
C LEU A 237 -12.68 12.81 1.34
N GLY A 238 -13.25 13.87 0.75
CA GLY A 238 -12.59 14.68 -0.28
C GLY A 238 -12.83 14.21 -1.71
N THR A 239 -13.59 13.13 -1.91
CA THR A 239 -14.08 12.76 -3.24
C THR A 239 -14.92 13.88 -3.85
N LEU A 240 -14.82 14.06 -5.16
CA LEU A 240 -15.63 15.03 -5.89
C LEU A 240 -16.94 14.37 -6.32
N PRO A 241 -18.10 15.03 -6.16
CA PRO A 241 -19.37 14.46 -6.62
C PRO A 241 -19.38 14.34 -8.15
N GLU A 242 -18.76 15.28 -8.84
CA GLU A 242 -18.67 15.34 -10.29
C GLU A 242 -17.28 15.79 -10.74
N ARG A 243 -16.96 15.50 -12.00
CA ARG A 243 -15.69 15.94 -12.58
C ARG A 243 -15.73 17.44 -12.80
N PRO A 244 -14.75 18.22 -12.31
CA PRO A 244 -14.74 19.65 -12.54
C PRO A 244 -14.75 19.96 -14.04
N ALA A 245 -15.59 20.91 -14.44
CA ALA A 245 -15.59 21.45 -15.79
C ALA A 245 -14.30 22.27 -15.99
N TYR A 246 -13.22 21.61 -16.40
CA TYR A 246 -11.99 22.31 -16.74
C TYR A 246 -12.11 22.96 -18.11
N ASP A 247 -12.26 24.29 -18.13
CA ASP A 247 -11.93 25.08 -19.31
C ASP A 247 -10.40 25.18 -19.39
N VAL A 248 -9.83 24.55 -20.41
CA VAL A 248 -8.38 24.44 -20.64
C VAL A 248 -7.73 25.82 -20.84
N CYS A 249 -8.52 26.86 -21.12
CA CYS A 249 -8.07 28.25 -21.20
C CYS A 249 -7.69 28.87 -19.84
N SER A 250 -8.23 28.36 -18.73
CA SER A 250 -8.03 28.96 -17.40
C SER A 250 -6.66 28.70 -16.76
N LEU A 251 -5.94 27.65 -17.21
CA LEU A 251 -4.63 27.25 -16.66
C LEU A 251 -3.49 28.25 -16.93
N ARG A 252 -3.69 29.22 -17.84
CA ARG A 252 -2.69 30.26 -18.13
C ARG A 252 -2.73 31.46 -17.17
N LYS A 253 -3.85 31.73 -16.48
CA LYS A 253 -3.98 32.98 -15.71
C LYS A 253 -3.22 32.95 -14.37
N ASN A 254 -2.99 31.78 -13.78
CA ASN A 254 -2.41 31.68 -12.43
C ASN A 254 -0.91 31.36 -12.36
N ILE A 255 -0.19 31.30 -13.50
CA ILE A 255 1.26 31.03 -13.50
C ILE A 255 2.09 32.32 -13.74
N LYS A 256 1.45 33.46 -14.02
CA LYS A 256 2.14 34.75 -14.21
C LYS A 256 2.21 35.65 -12.97
N GLY A 257 1.71 35.23 -11.80
CA GLY A 257 1.78 36.00 -10.57
C GLY A 257 2.77 35.40 -9.57
N ASN A 258 3.74 36.20 -9.14
CA ASN A 258 4.73 35.93 -8.08
C ASN A 258 6.01 35.21 -8.49
N PHE A 259 6.72 35.79 -9.47
CA PHE A 259 8.16 36.00 -9.31
C PHE A 259 8.41 37.52 -9.33
N LYS A 260 8.39 38.12 -8.14
CA LYS A 260 9.07 39.37 -7.81
C LYS A 260 9.76 39.14 -6.48
#